data_AF-A0A354X4B4-F1
#
_entry.id   AF-A0A354X4B4-F1
#
_cell.length_a   1.000
_cell.length_b   1.000
_cell.length_c   1.000
_cell.angle_alpha   90.00
_cell.angle_beta   90.00
_cell.angle_gamma   90.00
#
_symmetry.space_group_name_H-M   'P 1'
#
loop_
_entity.id
_entity.type
_entity.pdbx_description
1 polymer ?
#
loop_
_entity_poly.entity_id
_entity_poly.type
_entity_poly.pdbx_seq_one_letter_code
_entity_poly.pdbx_strand_id
1 'polypeptide(L)'
;IDKNDDFLSKVQRTETPVLLLINKIDQSNQEELEKMVERWSDLLPRAEIYPISALNNFGIDRVKQRVMELLPESPPYFEKDALTDKPARFFVTEIIRGKALLYYQKEVPYSMEIVVEEFKDEPDILRIRAIVMVERETQKGIVIGHKGAALKKLGTEARKDIERFFEKKVFLQLYVKVEPDWRNRDNMLKTFGYKLD
;
A
#
# COMPACT_ATOMS: atom_id res chain seq x y z
N ILE A 1 23.18 -8.67 -10.91
CA ILE A 1 22.47 -9.07 -9.68
C ILE A 1 21.04 -8.62 -9.91
N ASP A 2 20.19 -9.56 -10.36
CA ASP A 2 18.78 -9.24 -10.54
C ASP A 2 18.26 -8.83 -9.16
N LYS A 3 17.55 -7.70 -9.05
CA LYS A 3 17.25 -7.06 -7.75
C LYS A 3 16.48 -7.96 -6.78
N ASN A 4 16.04 -9.13 -7.24
CA ASN A 4 15.20 -10.08 -6.53
C ASN A 4 15.88 -11.44 -6.26
N ASP A 5 17.14 -11.67 -6.65
CA ASP A 5 17.79 -12.99 -6.51
C ASP A 5 17.80 -13.51 -5.06
N ASP A 6 18.05 -12.63 -4.08
CA ASP A 6 18.00 -12.97 -2.65
C ASP A 6 16.59 -13.36 -2.19
N PHE A 7 15.58 -12.60 -2.64
CA PHE A 7 14.18 -12.90 -2.32
C PHE A 7 13.73 -14.22 -2.93
N LEU A 8 14.06 -14.48 -4.20
CA LEU A 8 13.74 -15.74 -4.88
C LEU A 8 14.42 -16.92 -4.17
N SER A 9 15.68 -16.76 -3.77
CA SER A 9 16.40 -17.78 -3.01
C SER A 9 15.72 -18.10 -1.68
N LYS A 10 15.16 -17.10 -0.99
CA LYS A 10 14.38 -17.29 0.24
C LYS A 10 13.08 -18.04 -0.03
N VAL A 11 12.34 -17.65 -1.07
CA VAL A 11 11.09 -18.33 -1.46
C VAL A 11 11.36 -19.78 -1.87
N GLN A 12 12.42 -20.07 -2.61
CA GLN A 12 12.80 -21.44 -3.01
C GLN A 12 13.05 -22.36 -1.80
N ARG A 13 13.51 -21.80 -0.68
CA ARG A 13 13.84 -22.55 0.55
C ARG A 13 12.66 -22.69 1.50
N THR A 14 11.52 -22.04 1.23
CA THR A 14 10.35 -22.15 2.10
C THR A 14 9.71 -23.53 1.96
N GLU A 15 9.20 -24.05 3.07
CA GLU A 15 8.42 -25.29 3.10
C GLU A 15 6.91 -25.01 2.98
N THR A 16 6.50 -23.75 3.15
CA THR A 16 5.11 -23.32 3.01
C THR A 16 4.67 -23.41 1.55
N PRO A 17 3.43 -23.86 1.25
CA PRO A 17 2.87 -23.81 -0.10
C PRO A 17 2.99 -22.42 -0.72
N VAL A 18 3.49 -22.35 -1.95
CA VAL A 18 3.69 -21.09 -2.69
C VAL A 18 2.69 -21.01 -3.83
N LEU A 19 1.82 -20.00 -3.81
CA LEU A 19 0.96 -19.67 -4.95
C LEU A 19 1.56 -18.47 -5.69
N LEU A 20 1.96 -18.65 -6.94
CA LEU A 20 2.52 -17.60 -7.78
C LEU A 20 1.43 -17.02 -8.69
N LEU A 21 1.11 -15.75 -8.50
CA LEU A 21 0.07 -15.08 -9.27
C LEU A 21 0.69 -14.23 -10.40
N ILE A 22 0.49 -14.63 -11.65
CA ILE A 22 0.85 -13.81 -12.81
C ILE A 22 -0.32 -12.89 -13.11
N ASN A 23 -0.29 -11.67 -12.58
CA ASN A 23 -1.38 -10.69 -12.74
C ASN A 23 -1.25 -9.89 -14.07
N LYS A 24 -2.35 -9.25 -14.47
CA LYS A 24 -2.48 -8.41 -15.67
C LYS A 24 -2.39 -9.18 -16.99
N ILE A 25 -2.87 -10.42 -17.03
CA ILE A 25 -2.89 -11.20 -18.28
C ILE A 25 -3.75 -10.57 -19.38
N ASP A 26 -4.66 -9.67 -19.01
CA ASP A 26 -5.44 -8.85 -19.94
C ASP A 26 -4.60 -7.85 -20.75
N GLN A 27 -3.35 -7.63 -20.34
CA GLN A 27 -2.38 -6.76 -21.04
C GLN A 27 -1.32 -7.55 -21.82
N SER A 28 -1.43 -8.87 -21.89
CA SER A 28 -0.49 -9.76 -22.57
C SER A 28 -1.21 -10.62 -23.60
N ASN A 29 -0.46 -11.43 -24.34
CA ASN A 29 -0.98 -12.43 -25.27
C ASN A 29 -0.62 -13.84 -24.79
N GLN A 30 -1.19 -14.85 -25.47
CA GLN A 30 -1.03 -16.25 -25.09
C GLN A 30 0.44 -16.70 -25.11
N GLU A 31 1.21 -16.32 -26.14
CA GLU A 31 2.60 -16.74 -26.31
C GLU A 31 3.50 -16.15 -25.21
N GLU A 32 3.33 -14.87 -24.90
CA GLU A 32 4.05 -14.20 -23.82
C GLU A 32 3.69 -14.80 -22.46
N LEU A 33 2.42 -15.10 -22.22
CA LEU A 33 1.97 -15.72 -20.98
C LEU A 33 2.56 -17.12 -20.81
N GLU A 34 2.57 -17.94 -21.86
CA GLU A 34 3.18 -19.28 -21.84
C GLU A 34 4.67 -19.20 -21.49
N LYS A 35 5.41 -18.28 -22.13
CA LYS A 35 6.82 -18.02 -21.80
C LYS A 35 7.03 -17.59 -20.35
N MET A 36 6.12 -16.76 -19.81
CA MET A 36 6.18 -16.34 -18.41
C MET A 36 5.91 -17.50 -17.45
N VAL A 37 4.92 -18.33 -17.75
CA VAL A 37 4.59 -19.53 -16.94
C VAL A 37 5.78 -20.50 -16.93
N GLU A 38 6.35 -20.79 -18.10
CA GLU A 38 7.53 -21.66 -18.23
C GLU A 38 8.71 -21.13 -17.41
N ARG A 39 9.06 -19.84 -17.60
CA ARG A 39 10.13 -19.20 -16.84
C ARG A 39 9.93 -19.30 -15.32
N TRP A 40 8.72 -19.05 -14.84
CA TRP A 40 8.43 -19.10 -13.41
C TRP A 40 8.38 -20.53 -12.88
N SER A 41 7.96 -21.48 -13.70
CA SER A 41 8.02 -22.92 -13.36
C SER A 41 9.46 -23.37 -13.16
N ASP A 42 10.39 -22.91 -13.99
CA ASP A 42 11.81 -23.22 -13.85
C ASP A 42 12.43 -22.56 -12.60
N LEU A 43 12.09 -21.30 -12.35
CA LEU A 43 12.63 -20.55 -11.22
C LEU A 43 12.06 -21.00 -9.87
N LEU A 44 10.78 -21.38 -9.83
CA LEU A 44 10.07 -21.75 -8.61
C LEU A 44 9.29 -23.06 -8.85
N PRO A 45 9.99 -24.21 -8.98
CA PRO A 45 9.36 -25.49 -9.36
C PRO A 45 8.36 -26.03 -8.33
N ARG A 46 8.36 -25.48 -7.11
CA ARG A 46 7.40 -25.81 -6.05
C ARG A 46 6.17 -24.89 -6.01
N ALA A 47 6.15 -23.83 -6.81
CA ALA A 47 5.05 -22.88 -6.81
C ALA A 47 3.89 -23.37 -7.71
N GLU A 48 2.67 -23.23 -7.22
CA GLU A 48 1.46 -23.38 -8.03
C GLU A 48 1.21 -22.06 -8.78
N ILE A 49 1.24 -22.08 -10.11
CA ILE A 49 1.16 -20.86 -10.93
C ILE A 49 -0.28 -20.58 -11.35
N TYR A 50 -0.75 -19.36 -11.10
CA TYR A 50 -2.08 -18.88 -11.47
C TYR A 50 -1.99 -17.61 -12.32
N PRO A 51 -2.27 -17.72 -13.63
CA PRO A 51 -2.53 -16.56 -14.47
C PRO A 51 -3.86 -15.89 -14.08
N ILE A 52 -3.82 -14.60 -13.72
CA ILE A 52 -4.99 -13.84 -13.28
C ILE A 52 -5.09 -12.46 -13.94
N SER A 53 -6.30 -11.93 -14.01
CA SER A 53 -6.53 -10.50 -14.21
C SER A 53 -7.35 -9.99 -13.04
N ALA A 54 -6.66 -9.38 -12.06
CA ALA A 54 -7.32 -8.81 -10.90
C ALA A 54 -8.30 -7.69 -11.27
N LEU A 55 -7.97 -6.91 -12.31
CA LEU A 55 -8.82 -5.84 -12.82
C LEU A 55 -10.15 -6.38 -13.38
N ASN A 56 -10.10 -7.50 -14.10
CA ASN A 56 -11.27 -8.12 -14.73
C ASN A 56 -11.87 -9.27 -13.90
N ASN A 57 -11.43 -9.42 -12.65
CA ASN A 57 -11.81 -10.52 -11.76
C ASN A 57 -11.60 -11.93 -12.35
N PHE A 58 -10.64 -12.10 -13.26
CA PHE A 58 -10.34 -13.39 -13.89
C PHE A 58 -9.39 -14.21 -13.02
N GLY A 59 -9.74 -15.47 -12.76
CA GLY A 59 -8.91 -16.42 -12.00
C GLY A 59 -8.90 -16.20 -10.48
N ILE A 60 -9.52 -15.14 -9.98
CA ILE A 60 -9.54 -14.77 -8.55
C ILE A 60 -10.24 -15.83 -7.70
N ASP A 61 -11.39 -16.34 -8.15
CA ASP A 61 -12.14 -17.35 -7.37
C ASP A 61 -11.35 -18.65 -7.18
N ARG A 62 -10.57 -19.05 -8.19
CA ARG A 62 -9.69 -20.23 -8.10
C ARG A 62 -8.60 -20.04 -7.07
N VAL A 63 -7.95 -18.87 -7.07
CA VAL A 63 -6.94 -18.52 -6.07
C VAL A 63 -7.56 -18.50 -4.68
N LYS A 64 -8.74 -17.88 -4.52
CA LYS A 64 -9.45 -17.81 -3.25
C LYS A 64 -9.77 -19.21 -2.72
N GLN A 65 -10.29 -20.08 -3.57
CA GLN A 65 -10.58 -21.46 -3.19
C GLN A 65 -9.30 -22.18 -2.75
N ARG A 66 -8.20 -22.05 -3.50
CA ARG A 66 -6.94 -22.70 -3.13
C ARG A 66 -6.39 -22.21 -1.80
N VAL A 67 -6.45 -20.90 -1.54
CA VAL A 67 -6.07 -20.34 -0.24
C VAL A 67 -6.91 -20.97 0.87
N MET A 68 -8.23 -21.09 0.69
CA MET A 68 -9.11 -21.73 1.69
C MET A 68 -8.74 -23.19 1.95
N GLU A 69 -8.38 -23.96 0.92
CA GLU A 69 -7.93 -25.35 1.06
C GLU A 69 -6.58 -25.50 1.79
N LEU A 70 -5.73 -24.47 1.72
CA LEU A 70 -4.42 -24.43 2.36
C LEU A 70 -4.46 -23.90 3.79
N LEU A 71 -5.56 -23.26 4.21
CA LEU A 71 -5.70 -22.73 5.56
C LEU A 71 -5.84 -23.88 6.57
N PRO A 72 -5.04 -23.90 7.64
CA PRO A 72 -5.23 -24.87 8.71
C PRO A 72 -6.51 -24.56 9.50
N GLU A 73 -7.13 -25.60 10.06
CA GLU A 73 -8.21 -25.40 11.03
C GLU A 73 -7.68 -24.61 12.23
N SER A 74 -8.38 -23.54 12.59
CA SER A 74 -8.01 -22.69 13.71
C SER A 74 -9.24 -21.95 14.26
N PRO A 75 -9.23 -21.55 15.55
CA PRO A 75 -10.27 -20.68 16.08
C PRO A 75 -10.23 -19.31 15.38
N PRO A 76 -11.37 -18.59 15.33
CA PRO A 76 -11.37 -17.21 14.86
C PRO A 76 -10.54 -16.33 15.81
N TYR A 77 -9.48 -15.70 15.29
CA TYR A 77 -8.64 -14.77 16.05
C TYR A 77 -9.20 -13.35 16.12
N PHE A 78 -10.15 -13.02 15.25
CA PHE A 78 -10.80 -11.71 15.16
C PHE A 78 -12.32 -11.90 15.09
N GLU A 79 -13.08 -10.86 15.46
CA GLU A 79 -14.53 -10.83 15.31
C GLU A 79 -14.93 -10.92 13.84
N LYS A 80 -16.13 -11.44 13.53
CA LYS A 80 -16.56 -11.68 12.14
C LYS A 80 -16.66 -10.40 11.31
N ASP A 81 -16.89 -9.30 12.00
CA ASP A 81 -17.14 -7.96 11.50
C ASP A 81 -15.90 -7.06 11.64
N ALA A 82 -14.81 -7.58 12.22
CA ALA A 82 -13.52 -6.91 12.21
C ALA A 82 -12.95 -6.90 10.78
N LEU A 83 -13.03 -5.74 10.11
CA LEU A 83 -12.42 -5.56 8.79
C LEU A 83 -10.89 -5.62 8.82
N THR A 84 -10.27 -5.28 9.97
CA THR A 84 -8.82 -5.10 10.10
C THR A 84 -8.39 -4.96 11.58
N ASP A 85 -7.13 -5.24 11.87
CA ASP A 85 -6.48 -4.97 13.16
C ASP A 85 -5.79 -3.59 13.23
N LYS A 86 -5.84 -2.82 12.13
CA LYS A 86 -5.11 -1.55 12.02
C LYS A 86 -5.84 -0.41 12.73
N PRO A 87 -5.10 0.51 13.39
CA PRO A 87 -5.71 1.66 14.05
C PRO A 87 -6.30 2.65 13.05
N ALA A 88 -7.31 3.43 13.43
CA ALA A 88 -7.94 4.46 12.58
C ALA A 88 -6.93 5.43 11.92
N ARG A 89 -5.85 5.77 12.65
CA ARG A 89 -4.75 6.61 12.13
C ARG A 89 -4.05 6.00 10.92
N PHE A 90 -3.90 4.68 10.88
CA PHE A 90 -3.32 3.98 9.73
C PHE A 90 -4.16 4.22 8.47
N PHE A 91 -5.49 4.09 8.54
CA PHE A 91 -6.36 4.34 7.39
C PHE A 91 -6.28 5.77 6.90
N VAL A 92 -6.24 6.74 7.80
CA VAL A 92 -6.02 8.15 7.43
C VAL A 92 -4.71 8.32 6.67
N THR A 93 -3.62 7.75 7.21
CA THR A 93 -2.29 7.74 6.55
C THR A 93 -2.36 7.10 5.16
N GLU A 94 -2.94 5.91 5.02
CA GLU A 94 -3.05 5.20 3.74
C GLU A 94 -3.94 5.94 2.73
N ILE A 95 -5.06 6.51 3.16
CA ILE A 95 -5.95 7.26 2.27
C ILE A 95 -5.23 8.50 1.71
N ILE A 96 -4.54 9.26 2.57
CA ILE A 96 -3.77 10.42 2.12
C ILE A 96 -2.62 9.97 1.20
N ARG A 97 -1.89 8.90 1.56
CA ARG A 97 -0.79 8.36 0.73
C ARG A 97 -1.30 7.87 -0.63
N GLY A 98 -2.44 7.20 -0.67
CA GLY A 98 -3.10 6.76 -1.91
C GLY A 98 -3.45 7.94 -2.82
N LYS A 99 -4.00 9.04 -2.26
CA LYS A 99 -4.22 10.27 -3.05
C LYS A 99 -2.93 10.93 -3.50
N ALA A 100 -1.89 10.89 -2.68
CA ALA A 100 -0.59 11.44 -3.04
C ALA A 100 0.02 10.68 -4.25
N LEU A 101 -0.06 9.35 -4.26
CA LEU A 101 0.34 8.49 -5.38
C LEU A 101 -0.43 8.81 -6.67
N LEU A 102 -1.71 9.19 -6.57
CA LEU A 102 -2.54 9.53 -7.73
C LEU A 102 -2.26 10.93 -8.30
N TYR A 103 -1.86 11.89 -7.48
CA TYR A 103 -1.79 13.30 -7.90
C TYR A 103 -0.38 13.86 -8.05
N TYR A 104 0.60 13.30 -7.34
CA TYR A 104 2.00 13.69 -7.53
C TYR A 104 2.66 12.81 -8.58
N GLN A 105 3.62 13.38 -9.29
CA GLN A 105 4.32 12.70 -10.38
C GLN A 105 5.77 12.41 -9.99
N LYS A 106 6.43 11.61 -10.84
CA LYS A 106 7.84 11.25 -10.74
C LYS A 106 8.15 10.56 -9.40
N GLU A 107 9.25 10.95 -8.75
CA GLU A 107 9.73 10.34 -7.52
C GLU A 107 9.04 10.85 -6.25
N VAL A 108 8.38 12.01 -6.31
CA VAL A 108 7.82 12.70 -5.14
C VAL A 108 6.92 11.80 -4.28
N PRO A 109 5.92 11.08 -4.83
CA PRO A 109 5.04 10.27 -4.01
C PRO A 109 5.74 9.06 -3.36
N TYR A 110 6.91 8.66 -3.86
CA TYR A 110 7.72 7.57 -3.30
C TYR A 110 8.76 8.06 -2.28
N SER A 111 8.94 9.38 -2.17
CA SER A 111 9.88 10.02 -1.24
C SER A 111 9.18 10.80 -0.13
N MET A 112 7.92 10.46 0.15
CA MET A 112 7.10 11.15 1.14
C MET A 112 6.49 10.18 2.15
N GLU A 113 6.23 10.70 3.34
CA GLU A 113 5.58 9.96 4.42
C GLU A 113 4.41 10.76 5.00
N ILE A 114 3.35 10.09 5.43
CA ILE A 114 2.17 10.72 6.05
C ILE A 114 2.10 10.37 7.52
N VAL A 115 2.29 11.38 8.37
CA VAL A 115 2.29 11.23 9.82
C VAL A 115 1.06 11.90 10.41
N VAL A 116 0.13 11.14 10.99
CA VAL A 116 -1.03 11.69 11.70
C VAL A 116 -0.64 12.07 13.13
N GLU A 117 -0.42 13.37 13.35
CA GLU A 117 -0.08 13.91 14.68
C GLU A 117 -1.31 13.96 15.59
N GLU A 118 -2.43 14.48 15.07
CA GLU A 118 -3.66 14.68 15.83
C GLU A 118 -4.80 13.90 15.18
N PHE A 119 -5.55 13.17 16.01
CA PHE A 119 -6.77 12.49 15.64
C PHE A 119 -7.73 12.65 16.82
N LYS A 120 -8.68 13.59 16.71
CA LYS A 120 -9.71 13.86 17.72
C LYS A 120 -11.06 13.46 17.15
N ASP A 121 -11.60 12.38 17.69
CA ASP A 121 -12.91 11.87 17.35
C ASP A 121 -13.96 12.49 18.27
N GLU A 122 -14.63 13.54 17.79
CA GLU A 122 -15.70 14.24 18.51
C GLU A 122 -17.06 13.85 17.94
N PRO A 123 -18.18 13.91 18.67
CA PRO A 123 -19.46 13.33 18.25
C PRO A 123 -19.86 13.52 16.78
N ASP A 124 -19.74 14.74 16.25
CA ASP A 124 -20.18 15.07 14.88
C ASP A 124 -19.03 15.27 13.87
N ILE A 125 -17.79 15.40 14.34
CA ILE A 125 -16.65 15.75 13.48
C ILE A 125 -15.36 15.08 13.92
N LEU A 126 -14.64 14.56 12.94
CA LEU A 126 -13.29 14.05 13.11
C LEU A 126 -12.27 15.13 12.76
N ARG A 127 -11.49 15.58 13.74
CA ARG A 127 -10.43 16.58 13.53
C ARG A 127 -9.08 15.90 13.41
N ILE A 128 -8.44 16.07 12.26
CA ILE A 128 -7.20 15.39 11.90
C ILE A 128 -6.14 16.43 11.54
N ARG A 129 -4.96 16.27 12.12
CA ARG A 129 -3.74 16.95 11.70
C ARG A 129 -2.75 15.92 11.20
N ALA A 130 -2.29 16.08 9.97
CA ALA A 130 -1.26 15.24 9.39
C ALA A 130 -0.11 16.05 8.78
N ILE A 131 1.09 15.52 8.92
CA ILE A 131 2.30 16.00 8.26
C ILE A 131 2.54 15.16 7.03
N VAL A 132 2.71 15.86 5.91
CA VAL A 132 3.32 15.37 4.69
C VAL A 132 4.82 15.62 4.78
N MET A 133 5.58 14.58 5.11
CA MET A 133 7.02 14.65 5.27
C MET A 133 7.73 14.37 3.94
N VAL A 134 8.74 15.16 3.60
CA VAL A 134 9.56 15.01 2.39
C VAL A 134 11.05 15.18 2.71
N GLU A 135 11.94 14.71 1.85
CA GLU A 135 13.39 14.77 2.11
C GLU A 135 14.04 16.10 1.68
N ARG A 136 13.48 16.79 0.68
CA ARG A 136 14.12 17.96 0.06
C ARG A 136 13.16 19.15 -0.05
N GLU A 137 13.70 20.36 0.04
CA GLU A 137 12.89 21.59 -0.10
C GLU A 137 12.24 21.70 -1.49
N THR A 138 12.91 21.20 -2.53
CA THR A 138 12.33 21.12 -3.89
C THR A 138 11.06 20.27 -3.92
N GLN A 139 11.06 19.13 -3.20
CA GLN A 139 9.88 18.27 -3.08
C GLN A 139 8.76 18.97 -2.32
N LYS A 140 9.08 19.70 -1.24
CA LYS A 140 8.09 20.51 -0.51
C LYS A 140 7.41 21.53 -1.42
N GLY A 141 8.18 22.20 -2.27
CA GLY A 141 7.62 23.09 -3.30
C GLY A 141 6.63 22.39 -4.24
N ILE A 142 6.94 21.17 -4.68
CA ILE A 142 6.07 20.36 -5.55
C ILE A 142 4.81 19.92 -4.80
N VAL A 143 4.94 19.45 -3.56
CA VAL A 143 3.83 18.98 -2.73
C VAL A 143 2.83 20.12 -2.47
N ILE A 144 3.33 21.30 -2.14
CA ILE A 144 2.51 22.51 -1.95
C ILE A 144 1.89 22.92 -3.29
N GLY A 145 2.69 22.95 -4.34
CA GLY A 145 2.30 23.40 -5.67
C GLY A 145 2.07 24.91 -5.74
N HIS A 146 1.85 25.42 -6.95
CA HIS A 146 1.64 26.84 -7.19
C HIS A 146 0.47 27.39 -6.35
N LYS A 147 0.74 28.36 -5.46
CA LYS A 147 -0.23 28.94 -4.52
C LYS A 147 -0.97 27.91 -3.64
N GLY A 148 -0.33 26.79 -3.33
CA GLY A 148 -0.92 25.73 -2.49
C GLY A 148 -1.95 24.85 -3.21
N ALA A 149 -2.09 24.99 -4.54
CA ALA A 149 -3.14 24.30 -5.29
C ALA A 149 -3.03 22.77 -5.24
N ALA A 150 -1.81 22.23 -5.26
CA ALA A 150 -1.59 20.78 -5.23
C ALA A 150 -1.93 20.20 -3.84
N LEU A 151 -1.44 20.82 -2.77
CA LEU A 151 -1.76 20.40 -1.40
C LEU A 151 -3.26 20.55 -1.08
N LYS A 152 -3.90 21.62 -1.58
CA LYS A 152 -5.35 21.78 -1.45
C LYS A 152 -6.12 20.66 -2.14
N LYS A 153 -5.70 20.26 -3.35
CA LYS A 153 -6.29 19.13 -4.08
C LYS A 153 -6.11 17.83 -3.30
N LEU A 154 -4.89 17.53 -2.83
CA LEU A 154 -4.60 16.36 -2.00
C LEU A 154 -5.53 16.30 -0.78
N GLY A 155 -5.55 17.38 0.01
CA GLY A 155 -6.37 17.45 1.23
C GLY A 155 -7.87 17.34 0.95
N THR A 156 -8.36 17.95 -0.13
CA THR A 156 -9.78 17.89 -0.50
C THR A 156 -10.21 16.47 -0.84
N GLU A 157 -9.42 15.78 -1.66
CA GLU A 157 -9.75 14.43 -2.11
C GLU A 157 -9.52 13.39 -1.03
N ALA A 158 -8.46 13.53 -0.22
CA ALA A 158 -8.25 12.65 0.94
C ALA A 158 -9.37 12.83 1.98
N ARG A 159 -9.77 14.07 2.27
CA ARG A 159 -10.88 14.35 3.21
C ARG A 159 -12.17 13.66 2.78
N LYS A 160 -12.55 13.72 1.50
CA LYS A 160 -13.75 13.05 0.98
C LYS A 160 -13.71 11.53 1.18
N ASP A 161 -12.55 10.91 0.99
CA ASP A 161 -12.38 9.47 1.19
C ASP A 161 -12.43 9.11 2.67
N ILE A 162 -11.81 9.91 3.54
CA ILE A 162 -11.87 9.74 5.00
C ILE A 162 -13.32 9.92 5.49
N GLU A 163 -14.06 10.92 5.02
CA GLU A 163 -15.47 11.12 5.39
C GLU A 163 -16.33 9.91 5.01
N ARG A 164 -16.08 9.31 3.85
CA ARG A 164 -16.79 8.09 3.41
C ARG A 164 -16.40 6.88 4.23
N PHE A 165 -15.12 6.75 4.58
CA PHE A 165 -14.61 5.61 5.36
C PHE A 165 -15.10 5.63 6.81
N PHE A 166 -15.14 6.80 7.45
CA PHE A 166 -15.58 6.95 8.84
C PHE A 166 -17.06 7.34 8.97
N GLU A 167 -17.77 7.52 7.86
CA GLU A 167 -19.17 7.96 7.80
C GLU A 167 -19.45 9.22 8.65
N LYS A 168 -18.48 10.14 8.66
CA LYS A 168 -18.46 11.31 9.57
C LYS A 168 -17.88 12.53 8.89
N LYS A 169 -18.25 13.74 9.34
CA LYS A 169 -17.60 14.96 8.87
C LYS A 169 -16.14 14.98 9.28
N VAL A 170 -15.27 15.47 8.40
CA VAL A 170 -13.83 15.52 8.67
C VAL A 170 -13.31 16.94 8.49
N PHE A 171 -12.57 17.41 9.48
CA PHE A 171 -11.69 18.57 9.36
C PHE A 171 -10.24 18.10 9.25
N LEU A 172 -9.70 18.12 8.03
CA LEU A 172 -8.34 17.67 7.73
C LEU A 172 -7.39 18.86 7.54
N GLN A 173 -6.36 18.95 8.38
CA GLN A 173 -5.25 19.88 8.24
C GLN A 173 -4.00 19.13 7.78
N LEU A 174 -3.41 19.59 6.67
CA LEU A 174 -2.16 19.06 6.13
C LEU A 174 -1.06 20.11 6.24
N TYR A 175 0.09 19.70 6.77
CA TYR A 175 1.32 20.48 6.81
C TYR A 175 2.40 19.78 5.99
N VAL A 176 3.30 20.53 5.36
CA VAL A 176 4.44 19.94 4.63
C VAL A 176 5.72 20.24 5.40
N LYS A 177 6.42 19.19 5.84
CA LYS A 177 7.68 19.29 6.59
C LYS A 177 8.82 18.67 5.79
N VAL A 178 9.96 19.35 5.72
CA VAL A 178 11.20 18.75 5.20
C VAL A 178 11.93 18.10 6.36
N GLU A 179 12.31 16.85 6.15
CA GLU A 179 13.05 16.04 7.10
C GLU A 179 14.13 15.30 6.30
N PRO A 180 15.34 15.89 6.17
CA PRO A 180 16.37 15.36 5.30
C PRO A 180 16.76 13.92 5.66
N ASP A 181 16.94 13.06 4.65
CA ASP A 181 17.48 11.71 4.85
C ASP A 181 16.68 10.81 5.83
N TRP A 182 15.37 11.05 5.96
CA TRP A 182 14.54 10.28 6.90
C TRP A 182 14.46 8.79 6.55
N ARG A 183 14.56 8.44 5.25
CA ARG A 183 14.49 7.04 4.79
C ARG A 183 15.70 6.20 5.19
N ASN A 184 16.82 6.82 5.56
CA ASN A 184 18.02 6.12 6.02
C ASN A 184 18.14 6.13 7.55
N ARG A 185 17.11 6.64 8.26
CA ARG A 185 17.10 6.74 9.72
C ARG A 185 16.18 5.70 10.33
N ASP A 186 16.77 4.63 10.85
CA ASP A 186 16.04 3.49 11.44
C ASP A 186 15.01 3.88 12.50
N ASN A 187 15.32 4.88 13.34
CA ASN A 187 14.39 5.36 14.37
C ASN A 187 13.14 6.01 13.76
N MET A 188 13.28 6.72 12.65
CA MET A 188 12.17 7.32 11.92
C MET A 188 11.35 6.27 11.18
N LEU A 189 12.03 5.35 10.49
CA LEU A 189 11.37 4.22 9.83
C LEU A 189 10.51 3.42 10.81
N LYS A 190 11.05 3.08 11.99
CA LYS A 190 10.31 2.41 13.06
C LYS A 190 9.11 3.22 13.54
N THR A 191 9.27 4.54 13.69
CA THR A 191 8.18 5.45 14.09
C THR A 191 7.05 5.48 13.06
N PHE A 192 7.37 5.36 11.77
CA PHE A 192 6.38 5.31 10.68
C PHE A 192 5.76 3.93 10.49
N GLY A 193 6.15 2.94 11.30
CA GLY A 193 5.64 1.58 11.23
C GLY A 193 6.37 0.69 10.21
N TYR A 194 7.46 1.17 9.62
CA TYR A 194 8.36 0.32 8.83
C TYR A 194 9.19 -0.51 9.80
N LYS A 195 8.97 -1.83 9.78
CA LYS A 195 9.88 -2.78 10.41
C LYS A 195 11.03 -3.03 9.44
N LEU A 196 12.24 -2.73 9.88
CA LEU A 196 13.45 -3.21 9.23
C LEU A 196 13.56 -4.70 9.57
N ASP A 197 13.38 -5.55 8.56
CA ASP A 197 13.68 -6.98 8.65
C ASP A 197 15.18 -7.22 8.85
#